data_AF-A0A2V5N5E5-F1
#
_entry.id   AF-A0A2V5N5E5-F1
#
_cell.length_a   1.000
_cell.length_b   1.000
_cell.length_c   1.000
_cell.angle_alpha   90.00
_cell.angle_beta   90.00
_cell.angle_gamma   90.00
#
_symmetry.space_group_name_H-M   'P 1'
#
loop_
_entity.id
_entity.type
_entity.pdbx_description
1 polymer ?
#
loop_
_entity_poly.entity_id
_entity_poly.type
_entity_poly.pdbx_seq_one_letter_code
_entity_poly.pdbx_strand_id
1 'polypeptide(L)'
;MASSFDGVLDEIKDDSVKAAKDQLQSLLQQAKADSSAFARKNAASLEEWIVELSNGDLDQEEFNELIEAQRAAAEQFVNTQAIAGQARARELTLTVLDIAVKKIAPVVIAAI
;
A
#
# COMPACT_ATOMS: atom_id res chain seq x y z
N MET A 1 1.88 -21.23 0.41
CA MET A 1 1.05 -20.55 -0.59
C MET A 1 1.38 -19.09 -0.48
N ALA A 2 1.81 -18.45 -1.58
CA ALA A 2 1.92 -17.00 -1.61
C ALA A 2 0.54 -16.40 -1.31
N SER A 3 0.48 -15.33 -0.52
CA SER A 3 -0.79 -14.59 -0.37
C SER A 3 -1.23 -14.08 -1.75
N SER A 4 -2.53 -13.81 -1.97
CA SER A 4 -3.01 -13.31 -3.27
C SER A 4 -2.23 -12.07 -3.73
N PHE A 5 -1.83 -11.23 -2.78
CA PHE A 5 -0.96 -10.08 -3.01
C PHE A 5 0.47 -10.44 -3.46
N ASP A 6 1.14 -11.38 -2.78
CA ASP A 6 2.48 -11.81 -3.19
C ASP A 6 2.45 -12.44 -4.59
N GLY A 7 1.38 -13.15 -4.93
CA GLY A 7 1.14 -13.66 -6.28
C GLY A 7 1.09 -12.56 -7.34
N VAL A 8 0.32 -11.49 -7.09
CA VAL A 8 0.24 -10.31 -7.98
C VAL A 8 1.62 -9.68 -8.18
N LEU A 9 2.42 -9.54 -7.12
CA LEU A 9 3.76 -9.00 -7.24
C LEU A 9 4.73 -9.91 -8.01
N ASP A 10 4.58 -11.23 -7.89
CA ASP A 10 5.40 -12.21 -8.62
C ASP A 10 5.09 -12.23 -10.12
N GLU A 11 3.86 -11.88 -10.51
CA GLU A 11 3.46 -11.75 -11.92
C GLU A 11 4.11 -10.55 -12.61
N ILE A 12 4.50 -9.52 -11.85
CA ILE A 12 5.26 -8.38 -12.36
C ILE A 12 6.71 -8.81 -12.66
N LYS A 13 6.99 -9.10 -13.94
CA LYS A 13 8.32 -9.51 -14.45
C LYS A 13 9.25 -8.35 -14.79
N ASP A 14 8.80 -7.11 -14.66
CA ASP A 14 9.63 -5.94 -14.93
C ASP A 14 10.69 -5.75 -13.83
N ASP A 15 11.94 -6.01 -14.18
CA ASP A 15 13.09 -5.88 -13.28
C ASP A 15 13.32 -4.43 -12.81
N SER A 16 12.85 -3.42 -13.56
CA SER A 16 13.00 -2.01 -13.19
C SER A 16 12.23 -1.63 -11.93
N VAL A 17 11.19 -2.39 -11.59
CA VAL A 17 10.37 -2.17 -10.39
C VAL A 17 10.63 -3.17 -9.27
N LYS A 18 11.55 -4.12 -9.46
CA LYS A 18 11.87 -5.15 -8.45
C LYS A 18 12.17 -4.56 -7.07
N ALA A 19 13.02 -3.53 -7.00
CA ALA A 19 13.34 -2.87 -5.74
C ALA A 19 12.11 -2.22 -5.08
N ALA A 20 11.18 -1.69 -5.88
CA ALA A 20 9.94 -1.12 -5.36
C ALA A 20 8.99 -2.20 -4.83
N LYS A 21 8.94 -3.39 -5.46
CA LYS A 21 8.18 -4.55 -4.95
C LYS A 21 8.70 -5.00 -3.60
N ASP A 22 10.01 -5.22 -3.50
CA ASP A 22 10.68 -5.65 -2.26
C ASP A 22 10.45 -4.63 -1.14
N GLN A 23 10.56 -3.34 -1.46
CA GLN A 23 10.31 -2.26 -0.52
C GLN A 23 8.84 -2.21 -0.09
N LEU A 24 7.89 -2.34 -1.02
CA LEU A 24 6.46 -2.35 -0.71
C LEU A 24 6.12 -3.53 0.22
N GLN A 25 6.56 -4.75 -0.11
CA GLN A 25 6.36 -5.94 0.72
C GLN A 25 6.95 -5.73 2.12
N SER A 26 8.19 -5.25 2.21
CA SER A 26 8.84 -5.00 3.50
C SER A 26 8.07 -4.00 4.35
N LEU A 27 7.62 -2.90 3.77
CA LEU A 27 6.89 -1.87 4.51
C LEU A 27 5.47 -2.32 4.89
N LEU A 28 4.79 -3.08 4.03
CA LEU A 28 3.50 -3.69 4.36
C LEU A 28 3.61 -4.69 5.51
N GLN A 29 4.66 -5.52 5.52
CA GLN A 29 4.92 -6.43 6.64
C GLN A 29 5.20 -5.66 7.94
N GLN A 30 6.00 -4.58 7.88
CA GLN A 30 6.22 -3.70 9.02
C GLN A 30 4.92 -3.06 9.52
N ALA A 31 4.05 -2.59 8.61
CA ALA A 31 2.79 -1.94 8.94
C ALA A 31 1.78 -2.92 9.54
N LYS A 32 1.72 -4.15 9.04
CA LYS A 32 0.91 -5.25 9.61
C LYS A 32 1.39 -5.69 10.99
N ALA A 33 2.69 -5.57 11.26
CA ALA A 33 3.28 -5.84 12.57
C ALA A 33 3.26 -4.63 13.53
N ASP A 34 2.87 -3.44 13.07
CA ASP A 34 2.89 -2.23 13.89
C ASP A 34 1.86 -2.30 15.02
N SER A 35 2.20 -1.71 16.17
CA SER A 35 1.30 -1.63 17.34
C SER A 35 0.02 -0.81 17.08
N SER A 36 0.06 0.11 16.12
CA SER A 36 -1.07 0.94 15.72
C SER A 36 -2.09 0.18 14.89
N ALA A 37 -3.34 0.14 15.35
CA ALA A 37 -4.45 -0.42 14.57
C ALA A 37 -4.65 0.32 13.25
N PHE A 38 -4.31 1.62 13.20
CA PHE A 38 -4.36 2.42 11.98
C PHE A 38 -3.42 1.85 10.92
N ALA A 39 -2.13 1.70 11.23
CA ALA A 39 -1.14 1.16 10.28
C ALA A 39 -1.50 -0.24 9.78
N ARG A 40 -1.94 -1.12 10.70
CA ARG A 40 -2.36 -2.49 10.33
C ARG A 40 -3.54 -2.51 9.36
N LYS A 41 -4.58 -1.72 9.64
CA LYS A 41 -5.76 -1.65 8.76
C LYS A 41 -5.40 -1.10 7.38
N ASN A 42 -4.60 -0.04 7.33
CA ASN A 42 -4.14 0.57 6.09
C ASN A 42 -3.37 -0.42 5.22
N ALA A 43 -2.47 -1.21 5.82
CA ALA A 43 -1.69 -2.20 5.10
C ALA A 43 -2.57 -3.30 4.51
N ALA A 44 -3.53 -3.83 5.29
CA ALA A 44 -4.45 -4.85 4.81
C ALA A 44 -5.34 -4.35 3.66
N SER A 45 -5.90 -3.14 3.79
CA SER A 45 -6.72 -2.55 2.72
C SER A 45 -5.91 -2.32 1.44
N LEU A 46 -4.66 -1.88 1.54
CA LEU A 46 -3.84 -1.68 0.34
C LEU A 46 -3.49 -3.00 -0.36
N GLU A 47 -3.21 -4.07 0.39
CA GLU A 47 -2.98 -5.40 -0.21
C GLU A 47 -4.21 -5.88 -0.99
N GLU A 48 -5.41 -5.65 -0.43
CA GLU A 48 -6.68 -5.97 -1.08
C GLU A 48 -6.90 -5.15 -2.36
N TRP A 49 -6.74 -3.82 -2.30
CA TRP A 49 -6.93 -2.96 -3.46
C TRP A 49 -5.95 -3.24 -4.60
N ILE A 50 -4.71 -3.64 -4.29
CA ILE A 50 -3.75 -4.04 -5.33
C ILE A 50 -4.18 -5.35 -6.01
N VAL A 51 -4.78 -6.28 -5.26
CA VAL A 51 -5.34 -7.52 -5.82
C VAL A 51 -6.56 -7.22 -6.67
N GLU A 52 -7.49 -6.39 -6.19
CA GLU A 52 -8.67 -5.96 -6.94
C GLU A 52 -8.29 -5.22 -8.23
N LEU A 53 -7.31 -4.31 -8.17
CA LEU A 53 -6.75 -3.64 -9.34
C LEU A 53 -6.15 -4.65 -10.33
N SER A 54 -5.44 -5.67 -9.84
CA SER A 54 -4.88 -6.72 -10.68
C SER A 54 -5.93 -7.61 -11.35
N ASN A 55 -7.08 -7.80 -10.71
CA ASN A 55 -8.19 -8.58 -11.25
C ASN A 55 -9.08 -7.75 -12.19
N GLY A 56 -8.91 -6.43 -12.23
CA GLY A 56 -9.80 -5.50 -12.93
C GLY A 56 -11.12 -5.22 -12.19
N ASP A 57 -11.20 -5.57 -10.90
CA ASP A 57 -12.34 -5.26 -10.02
C ASP A 57 -12.30 -3.79 -9.53
N LEU A 58 -11.11 -3.17 -9.56
CA LEU A 58 -10.89 -1.73 -9.42
C LEU A 58 -10.20 -1.21 -10.67
N ASP A 59 -10.61 -0.04 -11.15
CA ASP A 59 -9.83 0.70 -12.14
C ASP A 59 -8.79 1.64 -11.51
N GLN A 60 -7.98 2.28 -12.35
CA GLN A 60 -6.91 3.17 -11.90
C GLN A 60 -7.44 4.42 -11.17
N GLU A 61 -8.57 4.97 -11.62
CA GLU A 61 -9.17 6.16 -11.02
C GLU A 61 -9.69 5.83 -9.62
N GLU A 62 -10.46 4.74 -9.50
CA GLU A 62 -10.98 4.24 -8.22
C GLU A 62 -9.85 3.90 -7.24
N PHE A 63 -8.79 3.22 -7.71
CA PHE A 63 -7.61 2.94 -6.89
C PHE A 63 -6.96 4.25 -6.38
N ASN A 64 -6.76 5.23 -7.25
CA ASN A 64 -6.15 6.51 -6.87
C ASN A 64 -7.01 7.27 -5.85
N GLU A 65 -8.34 7.25 -6.00
CA GLU A 65 -9.26 7.86 -5.04
C GLU A 65 -9.15 7.22 -3.64
N LEU A 66 -9.07 5.88 -3.58
CA LEU A 66 -8.86 5.15 -2.32
C LEU A 66 -7.53 5.53 -1.67
N ILE A 67 -6.45 5.63 -2.46
CA ILE A 67 -5.13 6.05 -1.97
C ILE A 67 -5.18 7.47 -1.40
N GLU A 68 -5.81 8.41 -2.10
CA GLU A 68 -5.88 9.81 -1.66
C GLU A 68 -6.78 9.99 -0.43
N ALA A 69 -7.90 9.27 -0.35
CA ALA A 69 -8.73 9.23 0.85
C ALA A 69 -7.93 8.72 2.07
N GLN A 70 -7.13 7.66 1.87
CA GLN A 70 -6.31 7.07 2.91
C GLN A 70 -5.14 7.97 3.33
N ARG A 71 -4.55 8.71 2.37
CA ARG A 71 -3.55 9.76 2.62
C ARG A 71 -4.13 10.85 3.51
N ALA A 72 -5.31 11.38 3.16
CA ALA A 72 -5.97 12.42 3.95
C ALA A 72 -6.27 11.94 5.38
N ALA A 73 -6.73 10.69 5.54
CA ALA A 73 -6.94 10.09 6.85
C ALA A 73 -5.64 9.94 7.65
N ALA A 74 -4.54 9.55 7.00
CA ALA A 74 -3.23 9.46 7.64
C ALA A 74 -2.75 10.83 8.10
N GLU A 75 -2.86 11.87 7.28
CA GLU A 75 -2.49 13.24 7.66
C GLU A 75 -3.27 13.76 8.87
N GLN A 76 -4.55 13.40 8.99
CA GLN A 76 -5.38 13.76 10.14
C GLN A 76 -5.05 12.97 11.41
N PHE A 77 -4.51 11.75 11.29
CA PHE A 77 -4.25 10.85 12.41
C PHE A 77 -3.34 11.46 13.50
N VAL A 78 -2.29 12.18 13.09
CA VAL A 78 -1.31 12.82 14.00
C VAL A 78 -1.79 14.16 14.59
N ASN A 79 -2.87 14.74 14.08
CA ASN A 79 -3.42 15.98 14.64
C ASN A 79 -4.13 15.75 16.00
N THR A 80 -4.15 14.51 16.51
CA THR A 80 -4.80 14.12 17.76
C THR A 80 -3.78 13.71 18.83
N GLN A 81 -3.30 14.65 19.64
CA GLN A 81 -2.35 14.47 20.77
C GLN A 81 -1.20 13.47 20.51
N ALA A 82 -0.09 13.98 19.96
CA ALA A 82 1.04 13.20 19.47
C ALA A 82 1.68 12.26 20.53
N ILE A 83 1.33 10.98 20.45
CA ILE A 83 2.17 9.87 20.97
C ILE A 83 3.12 9.49 19.83
N ALA A 84 4.42 9.32 20.09
CA ALA A 84 5.44 9.01 19.08
C ALA A 84 5.07 7.84 18.13
N GLY A 85 4.30 6.85 18.62
CA GLY A 85 3.77 5.76 17.81
C GLY A 85 2.81 6.20 16.69
N GLN A 86 2.06 7.29 16.87
CA GLN A 86 1.16 7.81 15.84
C GLN A 86 1.92 8.44 14.67
N ALA A 87 2.99 9.19 14.96
CA ALA A 87 3.84 9.79 13.92
C ALA A 87 4.51 8.73 13.05
N ARG A 88 5.04 7.67 13.68
CA ARG A 88 5.60 6.51 12.99
C ARG A 88 4.55 5.82 12.12
N ALA A 89 3.38 5.51 12.66
CA ALA A 89 2.32 4.84 11.93
C ALA A 89 1.86 5.67 10.71
N ARG A 90 1.76 6.99 10.86
CA ARG A 90 1.45 7.92 9.78
C ARG A 90 2.50 7.89 8.67
N GLU A 91 3.78 8.04 9.02
CA GLU A 91 4.88 8.04 8.05
C GLU A 91 4.96 6.72 7.29
N LEU A 92 4.79 5.60 8.00
CA LEU A 92 4.76 4.27 7.41
C LEU A 92 3.62 4.12 6.40
N THR A 93 2.39 4.51 6.78
CA THR A 93 1.25 4.50 5.88
C THR A 93 1.50 5.36 4.64
N LEU A 94 1.94 6.61 4.81
CA LEU A 94 2.15 7.52 3.67
C LEU A 94 3.20 6.99 2.69
N THR A 95 4.29 6.41 3.21
CA THR A 95 5.36 5.84 2.39
C THR A 95 4.86 4.64 1.58
N VAL A 96 4.08 3.77 2.22
CA VAL A 96 3.48 2.59 1.58
C VAL A 96 2.54 3.00 0.44
N LEU A 97 1.64 3.96 0.69
CA LEU A 97 0.70 4.49 -0.31
C LEU A 97 1.44 5.11 -1.50
N ASP A 98 2.50 5.89 -1.24
CA ASP A 98 3.31 6.53 -2.28
C ASP A 98 3.96 5.53 -3.22
N ILE A 99 4.53 4.44 -2.69
CA ILE A 99 5.17 3.41 -3.51
C ILE A 99 4.12 2.69 -4.35
N ALA A 100 2.99 2.33 -3.74
CA ALA A 100 1.93 1.61 -4.44
C ALA A 100 1.44 2.41 -5.66
N VAL A 101 1.06 3.67 -5.47
CA VAL A 101 0.47 4.48 -6.56
C VAL A 101 1.50 4.91 -7.62
N LYS A 102 2.75 5.23 -7.22
CA LYS A 102 3.75 5.78 -8.14
C LYS A 102 4.56 4.72 -8.87
N LYS A 103 4.69 3.52 -8.29
CA LYS A 103 5.65 2.50 -8.77
C LYS A 103 5.02 1.16 -9.09
N ILE A 104 3.95 0.76 -8.40
CA ILE A 104 3.38 -0.58 -8.54
C ILE A 104 2.13 -0.56 -9.42
N ALA A 105 1.12 0.26 -9.08
CA ALA A 105 -0.14 0.33 -9.81
C ALA A 105 0.03 0.52 -11.34
N PRO A 106 0.91 1.42 -11.84
CA PRO A 106 1.09 1.59 -13.29
C PRO A 106 1.59 0.32 -13.99
N VAL A 107 2.42 -0.47 -13.31
CA VAL A 107 2.99 -1.71 -13.87
C VAL A 107 2.02 -2.86 -13.76
N VAL A 108 1.25 -2.94 -12.68
CA VAL A 108 0.13 -3.89 -12.54
C VAL A 108 -0.83 -3.70 -13.70
N ILE A 109 -1.30 -2.47 -13.94
CA ILE A 109 -2.23 -2.16 -15.05
C ILE A 109 -1.63 -2.53 -16.42
N ALA A 110 -0.34 -2.29 -16.63
CA ALA A 110 0.33 -2.61 -17.89
C ALA A 110 0.56 -4.12 -18.11
N ALA A 111 0.43 -4.94 -17.06
CA ALA A 111 0.63 -6.38 -17.10
C ALA A 111 -0.65 -7.19 -17.34
N ILE A 112 -1.83 -6.55 -17.23
CA ILE A 112 -3.17 -7.13 -17.48
C ILE A 112 -3.55 -6.92 -18.95
#